data_AF-A0A2V6UTU1-F1
#
_entry.id   AF-A0A2V6UTU1-F1
#
_cell.length_a   1.000
_cell.length_b   1.000
_cell.length_c   1.000
_cell.angle_alpha   90.00
_cell.angle_beta   90.00
_cell.angle_gamma   90.00
#
_symmetry.space_group_name_H-M   'P 1'
#
loop_
_entity.id
_entity.type
_entity.pdbx_description
1 polymer ?
#
loop_
_entity_poly.entity_id
_entity_poly.type
_entity_poly.pdbx_seq_one_letter_code
_entity_poly.pdbx_strand_id
1 'polypeptide(L)'
;MIPATFQLCRNAQHEGAVRRVVDGCAGFLADRLPGKLVGLVLTGSFSRGEGTVLAVNGHLRVLGDIEFLVVVPRMTDYRALRRRANDWGREASARLGAPSVSVDIEFGPVEVGYLRHRARPSIFVYDLATHGKVVWGPPDLLRAIPAFGPERIPREDALHLVFNRTIEQLEAYDRLDGLAGEALLDVAYQRVKLVLDLAGSALAFAGAHATSYAERPAAFARLPSRARST
;
A
#
# COMPACT_ATOMS: atom_id res chain seq x y z
N MET A 1 15.57 -11.33 14.63
CA MET A 1 14.50 -11.04 13.66
C MET A 1 14.87 -11.77 12.38
N ILE A 2 14.03 -12.67 11.87
CA ILE A 2 14.31 -13.37 10.61
C ILE A 2 13.94 -12.39 9.49
N PRO A 3 14.84 -12.10 8.53
CA PRO A 3 14.52 -11.24 7.40
C PRO A 3 13.30 -11.79 6.66
N ALA A 4 12.32 -10.93 6.37
CA ALA A 4 11.13 -11.39 5.67
C ALA A 4 11.49 -11.76 4.22
N THR A 5 11.18 -13.00 3.82
CA THR A 5 11.64 -13.61 2.56
C THR A 5 10.67 -13.39 1.39
N PHE A 6 10.07 -12.20 1.29
CA PHE A 6 9.15 -11.87 0.20
C PHE A 6 9.72 -10.77 -0.69
N GLN A 7 9.41 -10.86 -1.98
CA GLN A 7 9.80 -9.88 -2.99
C GLN A 7 9.01 -8.58 -2.81
N LEU A 8 9.68 -7.44 -2.90
CA LEU A 8 9.11 -6.09 -2.80
C LEU A 8 8.83 -5.46 -4.16
N CYS A 9 9.69 -5.74 -5.14
CA CYS A 9 9.59 -5.14 -6.47
C CYS A 9 10.07 -6.13 -7.53
N ARG A 10 9.64 -5.93 -8.79
CA ARG A 10 9.94 -6.87 -9.87
C ARG A 10 11.43 -6.93 -10.24
N ASN A 11 12.16 -5.83 -10.10
CA ASN A 11 13.58 -5.78 -10.45
C ASN A 11 14.45 -6.20 -9.24
N ALA A 12 15.06 -7.38 -9.33
CA ALA A 12 15.94 -7.93 -8.29
C ALA A 12 17.13 -7.03 -7.93
N GLN A 13 17.58 -6.17 -8.85
CA GLN A 13 18.67 -5.22 -8.59
C GLN A 13 18.27 -4.12 -7.60
N HIS A 14 16.98 -3.77 -7.54
CA HIS A 14 16.47 -2.72 -6.65
C HIS A 14 16.08 -3.27 -5.26
N GLU A 15 15.78 -4.57 -5.19
CA GLU A 15 15.23 -5.25 -4.01
C GLU A 15 16.03 -4.98 -2.73
N GLY A 16 17.36 -5.12 -2.78
CA GLY A 16 18.20 -4.95 -1.58
C GLY A 16 18.16 -3.54 -0.99
N ALA A 17 18.04 -2.51 -1.82
CA ALA A 17 17.94 -1.12 -1.35
C ALA A 17 16.58 -0.84 -0.73
N VAL A 18 15.49 -1.26 -1.39
CA VAL A 18 14.13 -1.08 -0.88
C VAL A 18 13.91 -1.89 0.40
N ARG A 19 14.44 -3.13 0.48
CA ARG A 19 14.37 -3.97 1.67
C ARG A 19 14.98 -3.26 2.89
N ARG A 20 16.14 -2.61 2.73
CA ARG A 20 16.76 -1.84 3.82
C ARG A 20 15.85 -0.72 4.33
N VAL A 21 15.14 -0.02 3.44
CA VAL A 21 14.15 1.00 3.81
C VAL A 21 13.01 0.37 4.62
N VAL A 22 12.43 -0.72 4.12
CA VAL A 22 11.31 -1.43 4.77
C VAL A 22 11.70 -1.97 6.14
N ASP A 23 12.85 -2.64 6.24
CA ASP A 23 13.35 -3.20 7.50
C ASP A 23 13.70 -2.08 8.50
N GLY A 24 14.24 -0.96 8.01
CA GLY A 24 14.54 0.23 8.81
C GLY A 24 13.30 0.86 9.46
N CYS A 25 12.13 0.76 8.81
CA CYS A 25 10.87 1.30 9.35
C CYS A 25 10.46 0.63 10.67
N ALA A 26 10.76 -0.67 10.84
CA ALA A 26 10.46 -1.40 12.06
C ALA A 26 11.24 -0.83 13.26
N GLY A 27 12.55 -0.63 13.11
CA GLY A 27 13.39 -0.01 14.14
C GLY A 27 12.97 1.43 14.42
N PHE A 28 12.74 2.20 13.35
CA PHE A 28 12.32 3.60 13.44
C PHE A 28 11.04 3.79 14.27
N LEU A 29 10.05 2.90 14.10
CA LEU A 29 8.80 2.93 14.87
C LEU A 29 8.93 2.31 16.26
N ALA A 30 9.75 1.26 16.43
CA ALA A 30 9.97 0.65 17.73
C ALA A 30 10.56 1.67 18.74
N ASP A 31 11.48 2.52 18.29
CA ASP A 31 12.08 3.59 19.10
C ASP A 31 11.05 4.66 19.51
N ARG A 32 10.06 4.94 18.65
CA ARG A 32 9.03 5.96 18.87
C ARG A 32 7.81 5.45 19.64
N LEU A 33 7.60 4.15 19.62
CA LEU A 33 6.49 3.46 20.28
C LEU A 33 7.03 2.37 21.24
N PRO A 34 7.90 2.71 22.20
CA PRO A 34 8.51 1.72 23.08
C PRO A 34 7.43 1.00 23.89
N GLY A 35 7.42 -0.33 23.79
CA GLY A 35 6.42 -1.21 24.43
C GLY A 35 4.99 -1.05 23.90
N LYS A 36 4.77 -0.25 22.84
CA LYS A 36 3.45 0.03 22.26
C LYS A 36 3.31 -0.42 20.81
N LEU A 37 4.41 -0.65 20.09
CA LEU A 37 4.34 -1.31 18.78
C LEU A 37 3.95 -2.78 19.00
N VAL A 38 2.80 -3.20 18.47
CA VAL A 38 2.33 -4.60 18.49
C VAL A 38 2.71 -5.30 17.18
N GLY A 39 2.64 -4.57 16.08
CA GLY A 39 2.99 -5.07 14.77
C GLY A 39 3.22 -3.96 13.76
N LEU A 40 4.01 -4.25 12.74
CA LEU A 40 4.16 -3.43 11.55
C LEU A 40 3.83 -4.30 10.35
N VAL A 41 2.81 -3.92 9.59
CA VAL A 41 2.37 -4.67 8.42
C VAL A 41 2.58 -3.82 7.18
N LEU A 42 3.40 -4.30 6.25
CA LEU A 42 3.52 -3.74 4.92
C LEU A 42 2.27 -4.08 4.10
N THR A 43 1.68 -3.08 3.46
CA THR A 43 0.53 -3.21 2.56
C THR A 43 0.87 -2.65 1.17
N GLY A 44 -0.14 -2.42 0.33
CA GLY A 44 0.05 -1.79 -0.97
C GLY A 44 0.85 -2.66 -1.96
N SER A 45 1.37 -2.03 -3.00
CA SER A 45 2.06 -2.71 -4.12
C SER A 45 3.29 -3.48 -3.67
N PHE A 46 4.03 -2.93 -2.71
CA PHE A 46 5.24 -3.55 -2.15
C PHE A 46 4.95 -4.85 -1.39
N SER A 47 3.79 -4.98 -0.72
CA SER A 47 3.39 -6.24 -0.09
C SER A 47 3.12 -7.37 -1.12
N ARG A 48 2.81 -7.00 -2.36
CA ARG A 48 2.52 -7.92 -3.47
C ARG A 48 3.73 -8.21 -4.35
N GLY A 49 4.89 -7.61 -4.08
CA GLY A 49 6.05 -7.68 -4.96
C GLY A 49 5.91 -6.84 -6.24
N GLU A 50 4.96 -5.91 -6.25
CA GLU A 50 4.61 -5.07 -7.41
C GLU A 50 5.04 -3.60 -7.21
N GLY A 51 5.90 -3.32 -6.24
CA GLY A 51 6.49 -2.01 -6.04
C GLY A 51 7.18 -1.52 -7.32
N THR A 52 6.89 -0.29 -7.73
CA THR A 52 7.47 0.31 -8.93
C THR A 52 8.67 1.15 -8.52
N VAL A 53 9.86 0.76 -9.00
CA VAL A 53 11.13 1.40 -8.63
C VAL A 53 11.96 1.61 -9.89
N LEU A 54 12.37 2.84 -10.13
CA LEU A 54 13.19 3.25 -11.27
C LEU A 54 14.59 3.63 -10.81
N ALA A 55 15.60 3.36 -11.64
CA ALA A 55 16.91 3.97 -11.47
C ALA A 55 16.95 5.26 -12.29
N VAL A 56 17.17 6.40 -11.64
CA VAL A 56 17.18 7.73 -12.26
C VAL A 56 18.38 8.49 -11.72
N ASN A 57 19.21 9.07 -12.59
CA ASN A 57 20.36 9.91 -12.20
C ASN A 57 21.23 9.32 -11.06
N GLY A 58 21.50 8.00 -11.10
CA GLY A 58 22.36 7.33 -10.11
C GLY A 58 21.71 7.02 -8.75
N HIS A 59 20.42 7.29 -8.57
CA HIS A 59 19.65 6.91 -7.38
C HIS A 59 18.40 6.10 -7.76
N LEU A 60 17.77 5.47 -6.78
CA LEU A 60 16.51 4.77 -6.97
C LEU A 60 15.35 5.70 -6.64
N ARG A 61 14.34 5.74 -7.48
CA ARG A 61 13.08 6.45 -7.25
C ARG A 61 11.95 5.44 -7.14
N VAL A 62 11.27 5.42 -5.99
CA VAL A 62 10.01 4.71 -5.82
C VAL A 62 8.90 5.53 -6.47
N LEU A 63 8.11 4.91 -7.34
CA LEU A 63 6.91 5.52 -7.90
C LEU A 63 5.70 5.07 -7.08
N GLY A 64 5.07 6.02 -6.39
CA GLY A 64 4.11 5.76 -5.31
C GLY A 64 4.79 5.77 -3.94
N ASP A 65 4.22 5.03 -3.01
CA ASP A 65 4.61 5.01 -1.60
C ASP A 65 4.91 3.60 -1.08
N ILE A 66 5.58 3.54 0.06
CA ILE A 66 5.67 2.34 0.90
C ILE A 66 4.74 2.53 2.09
N GLU A 67 3.59 1.86 2.03
CA GLU A 67 2.54 1.97 3.03
C GLU A 67 2.64 0.90 4.11
N PHE A 68 2.47 1.30 5.37
CA PHE A 68 2.38 0.40 6.49
C PHE A 68 1.15 0.62 7.36
N LEU A 69 0.58 -0.48 7.83
CA LEU A 69 -0.35 -0.50 8.95
C LEU A 69 0.44 -0.66 10.26
N VAL A 70 0.40 0.35 11.12
CA VAL A 70 1.10 0.35 12.42
C VAL A 70 0.13 -0.13 13.50
N VAL A 71 0.29 -1.36 13.95
CA VAL A 71 -0.61 -1.97 14.94
C VAL A 71 -0.14 -1.64 16.35
N VAL A 72 -1.00 -1.03 17.13
CA VAL A 72 -0.76 -0.60 18.53
C VAL A 72 -1.83 -1.19 19.46
N PRO A 73 -1.64 -1.23 20.79
CA PRO A 73 -2.73 -1.58 21.70
C PRO A 73 -3.86 -0.54 21.61
N ARG A 74 -4.93 -0.73 22.38
CA ARG A 74 -5.96 0.31 22.54
C ARG A 74 -5.32 1.56 23.16
N MET A 75 -5.58 2.73 22.56
CA MET A 75 -4.94 3.99 22.94
C MET A 75 -6.01 5.02 23.33
N THR A 76 -5.77 5.75 24.41
CA THR A 76 -6.65 6.85 24.83
C THR A 76 -6.54 8.07 23.91
N ASP A 77 -5.35 8.34 23.37
CA ASP A 77 -5.08 9.47 22.46
C ASP A 77 -4.70 9.01 21.04
N TYR A 78 -5.59 8.23 20.43
CA TYR A 78 -5.40 7.72 19.07
C TYR A 78 -5.33 8.84 18.01
N ARG A 79 -6.02 9.97 18.23
CA ARG A 79 -5.98 11.11 17.30
C ARG A 79 -4.59 11.77 17.25
N ALA A 80 -3.92 11.96 18.39
CA ALA A 80 -2.57 12.49 18.38
C ALA A 80 -1.56 11.50 17.79
N LEU A 81 -1.76 10.19 17.98
CA LEU A 81 -0.94 9.18 17.31
C LEU A 81 -1.05 9.28 15.78
N ARG A 82 -2.28 9.42 15.25
CA ARG A 82 -2.50 9.57 13.81
C ARG A 82 -1.78 10.79 13.22
N ARG A 83 -1.80 11.93 13.92
CA ARG A 83 -1.06 13.12 13.47
C ARG A 83 0.45 12.88 13.47
N ARG A 84 0.98 12.31 14.56
CA ARG A 84 2.41 11.99 14.67
C ARG A 84 2.87 10.99 13.62
N ALA A 85 2.05 10.01 13.27
CA ALA A 85 2.38 9.01 12.26
C ALA A 85 2.66 9.63 10.88
N ASN A 86 1.92 10.68 10.50
CA ASN A 86 2.19 11.42 9.26
C ASN A 86 3.55 12.13 9.30
N ASP A 87 3.89 12.76 10.43
CA ASP A 87 5.18 13.44 10.61
C ASP A 87 6.34 12.44 10.59
N TRP A 88 6.13 11.29 11.22
CA TRP A 88 7.05 10.15 11.24
C TRP A 88 7.27 9.55 9.85
N GLY A 89 6.24 9.48 9.01
CA GLY A 89 6.38 9.03 7.62
C GLY A 89 7.36 9.91 6.85
N ARG A 90 7.17 11.24 6.89
CA ARG A 90 8.08 12.21 6.25
C ARG A 90 9.51 12.12 6.79
N GLU A 91 9.66 11.97 8.11
CA GLU A 91 10.98 11.81 8.71
C GLU A 91 11.65 10.49 8.30
N ALA A 92 10.89 9.39 8.24
CA ALA A 92 11.38 8.09 7.79
C ALA A 92 11.79 8.12 6.32
N SER A 93 11.00 8.75 5.44
CA SER A 93 11.36 8.98 4.03
C SER A 93 12.74 9.65 3.91
N ALA A 94 12.93 10.76 4.63
CA ALA A 94 14.17 11.52 4.58
C ALA A 94 15.37 10.75 5.17
N ARG A 95 15.17 10.00 6.26
CA ARG A 95 16.25 9.32 6.98
C ARG A 95 16.63 7.95 6.41
N LEU A 96 15.64 7.17 5.99
CA LEU A 96 15.84 5.79 5.55
C LEU A 96 16.04 5.71 4.04
N GLY A 97 15.45 6.63 3.27
CA GLY A 97 15.63 6.71 1.83
C GLY A 97 16.98 7.32 1.44
N ALA A 98 17.39 8.41 2.11
CA ALA A 98 18.58 9.15 1.70
C ALA A 98 19.91 8.38 1.91
N PRO A 99 20.92 8.62 1.06
CA PRO A 99 20.87 9.40 -0.18
C PRO A 99 20.44 8.57 -1.41
N SER A 100 20.23 7.26 -1.24
CA SER A 100 20.19 6.31 -2.36
C SER A 100 18.81 6.03 -2.93
N VAL A 101 17.75 6.28 -2.16
CA VAL A 101 16.36 5.98 -2.51
C VAL A 101 15.49 7.20 -2.23
N SER A 102 14.90 7.78 -3.27
CA SER A 102 13.78 8.72 -3.15
C SER A 102 12.49 7.92 -2.97
N VAL A 103 11.83 8.08 -1.82
CA VAL A 103 10.67 7.28 -1.42
C VAL A 103 9.78 8.05 -0.46
N ASP A 104 8.47 7.89 -0.62
CA ASP A 104 7.47 8.31 0.35
C ASP A 104 7.05 7.11 1.21
N ILE A 105 7.04 7.29 2.53
CA ILE A 105 6.71 6.25 3.53
C ILE A 105 5.48 6.71 4.30
N GLU A 106 4.47 5.86 4.33
CA GLU A 106 3.22 6.15 5.04
C GLU A 106 2.99 5.20 6.21
N PHE A 107 2.62 5.77 7.35
CA PHE A 107 2.28 5.03 8.56
C PHE A 107 0.81 5.27 8.92
N GLY A 108 -0.03 4.25 8.71
CA GLY A 108 -1.42 4.24 9.12
C GLY A 108 -1.60 3.51 10.46
N PRO A 109 -1.67 4.20 11.62
CA PRO A 109 -1.83 3.52 12.89
C PRO A 109 -3.24 2.93 13.04
N VAL A 110 -3.33 1.72 13.61
CA VAL A 110 -4.59 1.09 14.02
C VAL A 110 -4.43 0.40 15.36
N GLU A 111 -5.48 0.36 16.14
CA GLU A 111 -5.49 -0.45 17.36
C GLU A 111 -5.63 -1.93 16.99
N VAL A 112 -5.01 -2.85 17.74
CA VAL A 112 -5.04 -4.30 17.47
C VAL A 112 -6.45 -4.86 17.31
N GLY A 113 -7.43 -4.33 18.04
CA GLY A 113 -8.84 -4.71 17.92
C GLY A 113 -9.47 -4.35 16.57
N TYR A 114 -8.85 -3.47 15.77
CA TYR A 114 -9.29 -3.17 14.40
C TYR A 114 -9.33 -4.43 13.54
N LEU A 115 -8.26 -5.23 13.56
CA LEU A 115 -8.11 -6.40 12.70
C LEU A 115 -9.27 -7.39 12.89
N ARG A 116 -9.71 -7.59 14.14
CA ARG A 116 -10.77 -8.53 14.47
C ARG A 116 -12.18 -7.95 14.36
N HIS A 117 -12.38 -6.69 14.73
CA HIS A 117 -13.72 -6.14 14.97
C HIS A 117 -14.13 -5.00 14.05
N ARG A 118 -13.17 -4.35 13.35
CA ARG A 118 -13.45 -3.16 12.52
C ARG A 118 -12.95 -3.27 11.08
N ALA A 119 -12.11 -4.24 10.76
CA ALA A 119 -11.72 -4.57 9.39
C ALA A 119 -12.92 -5.18 8.63
N ARG A 120 -13.81 -4.31 8.14
CA ARG A 120 -14.99 -4.71 7.34
C ARG A 120 -14.57 -5.05 5.91
N PRO A 121 -15.36 -5.87 5.18
CA PRO A 121 -15.09 -6.14 3.78
C PRO A 121 -14.91 -4.85 2.96
N SER A 122 -13.76 -4.75 2.31
CA SER A 122 -13.35 -3.71 1.37
C SER A 122 -12.18 -4.23 0.54
N ILE A 123 -11.85 -3.57 -0.57
CA ILE A 123 -10.66 -3.81 -1.38
C ILE A 123 -9.42 -3.76 -0.51
N PHE A 124 -9.28 -2.73 0.33
CA PHE A 124 -8.12 -2.58 1.23
C PHE A 124 -8.00 -3.76 2.20
N VAL A 125 -9.08 -4.14 2.88
CA VAL A 125 -9.02 -5.23 3.87
C VAL A 125 -8.81 -6.59 3.19
N TYR A 126 -9.38 -6.80 2.01
CA TYR A 126 -9.17 -8.01 1.24
C TYR A 126 -7.70 -8.15 0.82
N ASP A 127 -7.11 -7.08 0.28
CA ASP A 127 -5.70 -7.05 -0.12
C ASP A 127 -4.78 -7.20 1.10
N LEU A 128 -5.11 -6.56 2.23
CA LEU A 128 -4.38 -6.68 3.48
C LEU A 128 -4.38 -8.13 3.99
N ALA A 129 -5.54 -8.79 4.01
CA ALA A 129 -5.68 -10.16 4.51
C ALA A 129 -4.97 -11.19 3.60
N THR A 130 -4.95 -10.95 2.29
CA THR A 130 -4.42 -11.91 1.31
C THR A 130 -2.93 -11.70 1.03
N HIS A 131 -2.46 -10.45 1.03
CA HIS A 131 -1.11 -10.09 0.59
C HIS A 131 -0.30 -9.29 1.61
N GLY A 132 -0.92 -8.75 2.66
CA GLY A 132 -0.21 -8.00 3.69
C GLY A 132 0.95 -8.80 4.30
N LYS A 133 2.05 -8.12 4.59
CA LYS A 133 3.26 -8.75 5.13
C LYS A 133 3.59 -8.19 6.49
N VAL A 134 3.56 -9.05 7.52
CA VAL A 134 4.06 -8.67 8.84
C VAL A 134 5.59 -8.55 8.74
N VAL A 135 6.10 -7.33 8.84
CA VAL A 135 7.55 -7.06 8.83
C VAL A 135 8.11 -6.97 10.26
N TRP A 136 7.25 -6.72 11.25
CA TRP A 136 7.60 -6.73 12.66
C TRP A 136 6.39 -7.15 13.51
N GLY A 137 6.63 -7.90 14.59
CA GLY A 137 5.58 -8.41 15.49
C GLY A 137 5.19 -9.87 15.20
N PRO A 138 4.05 -10.34 15.74
CA PRO A 138 3.59 -11.72 15.58
C PRO A 138 3.32 -12.08 14.11
N PRO A 139 3.92 -13.15 13.55
CA PRO A 139 3.79 -13.48 12.13
C PRO A 139 2.36 -13.83 11.69
N ASP A 140 1.50 -14.19 12.63
CA ASP A 140 0.10 -14.56 12.44
C ASP A 140 -0.88 -13.40 12.71
N LEU A 141 -0.39 -12.17 12.92
CA LEU A 141 -1.20 -11.00 13.27
C LEU A 141 -2.41 -10.78 12.34
N LEU A 142 -2.23 -11.00 11.04
CA LEU A 142 -3.28 -10.82 10.04
C LEU A 142 -4.34 -11.93 10.05
N ARG A 143 -4.10 -13.08 10.68
CA ARG A 143 -5.11 -14.15 10.85
C ARG A 143 -6.28 -13.71 11.73
N ALA A 144 -6.15 -12.59 12.43
CA ALA A 144 -7.25 -11.98 13.19
C ALA A 144 -8.34 -11.38 12.29
N ILE A 145 -8.04 -11.08 11.02
CA ILE A 145 -9.02 -10.58 10.05
C ILE A 145 -9.95 -11.74 9.65
N PRO A 146 -11.28 -11.61 9.82
CA PRO A 146 -12.22 -12.62 9.36
C PRO A 146 -12.10 -12.83 7.85
N ALA A 147 -12.06 -14.10 7.42
CA ALA A 147 -11.99 -14.43 5.99
C ALA A 147 -13.31 -14.04 5.27
N PHE A 148 -13.19 -13.49 4.07
CA PHE A 148 -14.30 -13.22 3.15
C PHE A 148 -13.81 -13.27 1.71
N GLY A 149 -14.70 -13.59 0.78
CA GLY A 149 -14.40 -13.60 -0.65
C GLY A 149 -14.62 -12.22 -1.31
N PRO A 150 -14.09 -12.01 -2.53
CA PRO A 150 -14.19 -10.73 -3.24
C PRO A 150 -15.65 -10.32 -3.54
N GLU A 151 -16.59 -11.26 -3.58
CA GLU A 151 -18.02 -11.02 -3.75
C GLU A 151 -18.66 -10.27 -2.56
N ARG A 152 -17.96 -10.21 -1.42
CA ARG A 152 -18.41 -9.49 -0.22
C ARG A 152 -17.92 -8.04 -0.17
N ILE A 153 -17.05 -7.63 -1.09
CA ILE A 153 -16.59 -6.25 -1.20
C ILE A 153 -17.78 -5.37 -1.63
N PRO A 154 -18.14 -4.33 -0.86
CA PRO A 154 -19.22 -3.42 -1.25
C PRO A 154 -18.93 -2.74 -2.59
N ARG A 155 -19.96 -2.60 -3.43
CA ARG A 155 -19.81 -1.95 -4.75
C ARG A 155 -19.38 -0.48 -4.62
N GLU A 156 -19.75 0.16 -3.52
CA GLU A 156 -19.35 1.52 -3.19
C GLU A 156 -17.83 1.66 -3.09
N ASP A 157 -17.12 0.59 -2.66
CA ASP A 157 -15.67 0.60 -2.56
C ASP A 157 -15.00 0.64 -3.95
N ALA A 158 -15.65 0.05 -4.96
CA ALA A 158 -15.22 0.19 -6.35
C ALA A 158 -15.35 1.63 -6.86
N LEU A 159 -16.38 2.36 -6.43
CA LEU A 159 -16.55 3.78 -6.76
C LEU A 159 -15.53 4.65 -6.02
N HIS A 160 -15.30 4.38 -4.73
CA HIS A 160 -14.27 5.06 -3.94
C HIS A 160 -12.88 4.92 -4.57
N LEU A 161 -12.54 3.75 -5.11
CA LEU A 161 -11.28 3.56 -5.81
C LEU A 161 -11.12 4.53 -6.98
N VAL A 162 -12.16 4.71 -7.80
CA VAL A 162 -12.12 5.65 -8.94
C VAL A 162 -12.06 7.09 -8.45
N PHE A 163 -12.87 7.46 -7.45
CA PHE A 163 -12.87 8.82 -6.90
C PHE A 163 -11.53 9.20 -6.26
N ASN A 164 -10.88 8.27 -5.54
CA ASN A 164 -9.53 8.49 -5.03
C ASN A 164 -8.54 8.78 -6.17
N ARG A 165 -8.61 8.01 -7.27
CA ARG A 165 -7.75 8.29 -8.43
C ARG A 165 -8.10 9.59 -9.14
N THR A 166 -9.38 9.99 -9.17
CA THR A 166 -9.77 11.30 -9.68
C THR A 166 -9.16 12.43 -8.85
N ILE A 167 -9.18 12.33 -7.52
CA ILE A 167 -8.54 13.31 -6.63
C ILE A 167 -7.04 13.39 -6.90
N GLU A 168 -6.34 12.24 -6.98
CA GLU A 168 -4.92 12.21 -7.32
C GLU A 168 -4.61 12.85 -8.68
N GLN A 169 -5.48 12.66 -9.69
CA GLN A 169 -5.32 13.32 -10.99
C GLN A 169 -5.52 14.84 -10.91
N LEU A 170 -6.46 15.32 -10.07
CA LEU A 170 -6.66 16.76 -9.85
C LEU A 170 -5.45 17.36 -9.14
N GLU A 171 -4.93 16.70 -8.10
CA GLU A 171 -3.70 17.15 -7.42
C GLU A 171 -2.48 17.14 -8.36
N ALA A 172 -2.40 16.17 -9.27
CA ALA A 172 -1.37 16.14 -10.30
C ALA A 172 -1.53 17.28 -11.31
N TYR A 173 -2.77 17.59 -11.68
CA TYR A 173 -3.12 18.66 -12.60
C TYR A 173 -2.70 20.02 -12.05
N ASP A 174 -2.98 20.30 -10.78
CA ASP A 174 -2.61 21.55 -10.10
C ASP A 174 -1.08 21.78 -10.06
N ARG A 175 -0.30 20.71 -10.21
CA ARG A 175 1.16 20.77 -10.25
C ARG A 175 1.74 20.86 -11.66
N LEU A 176 0.95 20.74 -12.72
CA LEU A 176 1.46 20.65 -14.11
C LEU A 176 2.31 21.85 -14.51
N ASP A 177 1.94 23.03 -14.06
CA ASP A 177 2.69 24.25 -14.37
C ASP A 177 4.06 24.21 -13.69
N GLY A 178 5.11 24.14 -14.51
CA GLY A 178 6.50 24.11 -14.05
C GLY A 178 7.04 22.71 -13.71
N LEU A 179 6.26 21.64 -13.89
CA LEU A 179 6.76 20.28 -13.75
C LEU A 179 7.78 19.96 -14.85
N ALA A 180 8.96 19.49 -14.44
CA ALA A 180 10.04 19.08 -15.33
C ALA A 180 10.85 17.92 -14.73
N GLY A 181 11.62 17.25 -15.59
CA GLY A 181 12.54 16.20 -15.17
C GLY A 181 11.84 15.01 -14.51
N GLU A 182 12.39 14.52 -13.41
CA GLU A 182 11.92 13.31 -12.73
C GLU A 182 10.50 13.43 -12.16
N ALA A 183 10.06 14.65 -11.84
CA ALA A 183 8.72 14.87 -11.29
C ALA A 183 7.61 14.56 -12.31
N LEU A 184 7.92 14.54 -13.62
CA LEU A 184 7.00 14.06 -14.66
C LEU A 184 6.76 12.54 -14.59
N LEU A 185 7.69 11.78 -14.00
CA LEU A 185 7.55 10.33 -13.83
C LEU A 185 6.40 9.99 -12.89
N ASP A 186 6.19 10.80 -11.84
CA ASP A 186 5.10 10.59 -10.89
C ASP A 186 3.74 10.81 -11.56
N VAL A 187 3.62 11.86 -12.39
CA VAL A 187 2.40 12.13 -13.17
C VAL A 187 2.14 11.02 -14.19
N ALA A 188 3.18 10.57 -14.90
CA ALA A 188 3.06 9.46 -15.84
C ALA A 188 2.62 8.17 -15.12
N TYR A 189 3.21 7.89 -13.95
CA TYR A 189 2.86 6.75 -13.12
C TYR A 189 1.40 6.81 -12.66
N GLN A 190 0.94 7.95 -12.14
CA GLN A 190 -0.45 8.13 -11.68
C GLN A 190 -1.45 7.91 -12.82
N ARG A 191 -1.15 8.33 -14.05
CA ARG A 191 -2.00 8.05 -15.23
C ARG A 191 -2.08 6.57 -15.57
N VAL A 192 -0.94 5.86 -15.55
CA VAL A 192 -0.93 4.41 -15.77
C VAL A 192 -1.69 3.69 -14.64
N LYS A 193 -1.51 4.16 -13.41
CA LYS A 193 -2.18 3.63 -12.22
C LYS A 193 -3.69 3.78 -12.30
N LEU A 194 -4.19 4.90 -12.81
CA LEU A 194 -5.61 5.11 -13.09
C LEU A 194 -6.16 4.04 -14.03
N VAL A 195 -5.48 3.73 -15.14
CA VAL A 195 -5.94 2.68 -16.09
C VAL A 195 -6.05 1.32 -15.40
N LEU A 196 -5.06 0.96 -14.57
CA LEU A 196 -5.10 -0.29 -13.80
C LEU A 196 -6.25 -0.31 -12.80
N ASP A 197 -6.56 0.81 -12.17
CA ASP A 197 -7.57 0.90 -11.12
C ASP A 197 -8.99 1.09 -11.69
N LEU A 198 -9.15 1.55 -12.94
CA LEU A 198 -10.42 1.43 -13.67
C LEU A 198 -10.79 -0.04 -13.88
N ALA A 199 -9.84 -0.89 -14.32
CA ALA A 199 -10.07 -2.32 -14.42
C ALA A 199 -10.32 -2.96 -13.04
N GLY A 200 -9.61 -2.51 -12.00
CA GLY A 200 -9.79 -2.95 -10.62
C GLY A 200 -11.18 -2.63 -10.08
N SER A 201 -11.66 -1.41 -10.34
CA SER A 201 -13.00 -0.95 -9.98
C SER A 201 -14.07 -1.80 -10.66
N ALA A 202 -13.98 -2.01 -11.98
CA ALA A 202 -14.93 -2.86 -12.70
C ALA A 202 -14.99 -4.30 -12.14
N LEU A 203 -13.83 -4.88 -11.81
CA LEU A 203 -13.74 -6.21 -11.20
C LEU A 203 -14.37 -6.24 -9.81
N ALA A 204 -14.06 -5.26 -8.95
CA ALA A 204 -14.64 -5.16 -7.61
C ALA A 204 -16.17 -4.98 -7.67
N PHE A 205 -16.67 -4.14 -8.58
CA PHE A 205 -18.10 -3.92 -8.79
C PHE A 205 -18.83 -5.21 -9.20
N ALA A 206 -18.15 -6.06 -9.98
CA ALA A 206 -18.63 -7.37 -10.41
C ALA A 206 -18.41 -8.49 -9.36
N GLY A 207 -17.92 -8.18 -8.16
CA GLY A 207 -17.63 -9.18 -7.11
C GLY A 207 -16.47 -10.13 -7.46
N ALA A 208 -15.57 -9.69 -8.34
CA ALA A 208 -14.47 -10.49 -8.89
C ALA A 208 -13.11 -9.80 -8.73
N HIS A 209 -12.95 -9.01 -7.65
CA HIS A 209 -11.71 -8.27 -7.36
C HIS A 209 -10.46 -9.14 -7.50
N ALA A 210 -9.44 -8.58 -8.16
CA ALA A 210 -8.13 -9.19 -8.34
C ALA A 210 -7.06 -8.27 -7.76
N THR A 211 -6.35 -8.78 -6.76
CA THR A 211 -5.42 -8.02 -5.93
C THR A 211 -4.15 -7.61 -6.70
N SER A 212 -3.55 -8.55 -7.45
CA SER A 212 -2.32 -8.29 -8.21
C SER A 212 -2.59 -7.58 -9.55
N TYR A 213 -1.71 -6.65 -9.93
CA TYR A 213 -1.70 -6.02 -11.25
C TYR A 213 -1.44 -7.04 -12.37
N ALA A 214 -0.66 -8.10 -12.11
CA ALA A 214 -0.39 -9.16 -13.08
C ALA A 214 -1.62 -10.01 -13.41
N GLU A 215 -2.49 -10.24 -12.43
CA GLU A 215 -3.69 -11.08 -12.58
C GLU A 215 -4.85 -10.32 -13.22
N ARG A 216 -4.88 -9.00 -13.01
CA ARG A 216 -5.99 -8.11 -13.36
C ARG A 216 -6.40 -8.15 -14.84
N PRO A 217 -5.49 -8.14 -15.84
CA PRO A 217 -5.88 -8.18 -17.24
C PRO A 217 -6.66 -9.46 -17.60
N ALA A 218 -6.18 -10.61 -17.15
CA ALA A 218 -6.84 -11.89 -17.40
C ALA A 218 -8.19 -11.98 -16.67
N ALA A 219 -8.28 -11.46 -15.45
CA ALA A 219 -9.55 -11.38 -14.72
C ALA A 219 -10.56 -10.47 -15.44
N PHE A 220 -10.12 -9.29 -15.87
CA PHE A 220 -10.97 -8.31 -16.57
C PHE A 220 -11.49 -8.85 -17.90
N ALA A 221 -10.65 -9.54 -18.68
CA ALA A 221 -11.06 -10.17 -19.93
C ALA A 221 -12.16 -11.24 -19.77
N ARG A 222 -12.33 -11.82 -18.57
CA ARG A 222 -13.37 -12.80 -18.26
C ARG A 222 -14.69 -12.18 -17.76
N LEU A 223 -14.77 -10.86 -17.59
CA LEU A 223 -16.01 -10.21 -17.14
C LEU A 223 -17.18 -10.34 -18.16
N PRO A 224 -16.98 -10.13 -19.48
CA PRO A 224 -18.08 -10.18 -20.44
C PRO A 224 -18.77 -11.55 -20.55
N SER A 225 -18.06 -12.65 -20.27
CA SER A 225 -18.63 -14.00 -20.29
C SER A 225 -19.46 -14.31 -19.05
N ARG A 226 -19.17 -13.66 -17.91
CA ARG A 226 -19.98 -13.77 -16.68
C ARG A 226 -21.28 -12.97 -16.74
N ALA A 227 -21.28 -11.83 -17.43
CA ALA A 227 -22.47 -10.99 -17.56
C ALA A 227 -23.56 -11.59 -18.49
N ARG A 228 -23.22 -12.60 -19.31
CA ARG A 228 -24.16 -13.28 -20.22
C ARG A 228 -24.77 -14.57 -19.62
N SER A 229 -24.34 -14.95 -18.42
CA SER A 229 -24.76 -16.19 -17.73
C SER A 229 -25.65 -15.95 -16.51
N THR A 230 -26.04 -14.69 -16.28
CA THR A 230 -27.05 -14.22 -15.33
C THR A 230 -28.22 -13.62 -16.08
#